data_AF-A0A350BPF8-F1
#
_entry.id   AF-A0A350BPF8-F1
#
_cell.length_a   1.000
_cell.length_b   1.000
_cell.length_c   1.000
_cell.angle_alpha   90.00
_cell.angle_beta   90.00
_cell.angle_gamma   90.00
#
_symmetry.space_group_name_H-M   'P 1'
#
loop_
_entity.id
_entity.type
_entity.pdbx_description
1 polymer ?
#
loop_
_entity_poly.entity_id
_entity_poly.type
_entity_poly.pdbx_seq_one_letter_code
_entity_poly.pdbx_strand_id
1 'polypeptide(L)'
;MDTGTITIEIKRETAILLLWIASGVVFAGATFLAFYDPVNHWKVVNATGIACGVFLVPLLMYMLRPPVSFRARIIGAFMSFVILGATAGSWAMMKSMTSWQREMLLSIRTTIGRGVIASEAPDSLMKVLQYHHDLSHPPERSIAASFRRCFPDAIPGYNFHRSYGPADSLQVLVESIEDTLITVVAVDAVARGVDPKFTTATGHVGGIQMRYTLTARGLDYVYEN
;
A
#
# COMPACT_ATOMS: atom_id res chain seq x y z
N MET A 1 -64.48 18.14 -13.17
CA MET A 1 -63.11 17.72 -12.80
C MET A 1 -62.32 19.00 -12.59
N ASP A 2 -62.20 19.44 -11.34
CA ASP A 2 -61.42 20.63 -10.98
C ASP A 2 -59.94 20.32 -11.15
N THR A 3 -59.33 20.90 -12.18
CA THR A 3 -57.88 20.96 -12.32
C THR A 3 -57.41 22.21 -11.59
N GLY A 4 -57.33 22.12 -10.27
CA GLY A 4 -56.74 23.14 -9.43
C GLY A 4 -55.26 23.30 -9.78
N THR A 5 -54.92 24.34 -10.54
CA THR A 5 -53.53 24.76 -10.74
C THR A 5 -52.96 25.24 -9.41
N ILE A 6 -52.10 24.42 -8.80
CA ILE A 6 -51.33 24.79 -7.61
C ILE A 6 -50.19 25.72 -8.07
N THR A 7 -50.42 27.03 -8.01
CA THR A 7 -49.37 28.03 -8.19
C THR A 7 -48.54 28.14 -6.92
N ILE A 8 -47.34 27.56 -6.93
CA ILE A 8 -46.36 27.72 -5.85
C ILE A 8 -45.70 29.09 -6.00
N GLU A 9 -46.10 30.07 -5.18
CA GLU A 9 -45.44 31.37 -5.11
C GLU A 9 -44.07 31.23 -4.42
N ILE A 10 -43.02 31.01 -5.22
CA ILE A 10 -41.65 31.01 -4.71
C ILE A 10 -41.23 32.47 -4.48
N LYS A 11 -41.10 32.86 -3.20
CA LYS A 11 -40.55 34.16 -2.83
C LYS A 11 -39.19 34.37 -3.50
N ARG A 12 -38.95 35.57 -4.04
CA ARG A 12 -37.72 35.96 -4.77
C ARG A 12 -36.43 35.59 -4.04
N GLU A 13 -36.43 35.72 -2.71
CA GLU A 13 -35.29 35.35 -1.84
C GLU A 13 -34.97 33.85 -1.91
N THR A 14 -35.99 33.00 -1.90
CA THR A 14 -35.85 31.54 -2.00
C THR A 14 -35.33 31.14 -3.38
N ALA A 15 -35.80 31.81 -4.44
CA ALA A 15 -35.30 31.58 -5.79
C ALA A 15 -33.81 31.93 -5.95
N ILE A 16 -33.35 33.03 -5.34
CA ILE A 16 -31.94 33.42 -5.37
C ILE A 16 -31.07 32.44 -4.57
N LEU A 17 -31.55 31.95 -3.42
CA LEU A 17 -30.87 30.92 -2.65
C LEU A 17 -30.74 29.59 -3.40
N LEU A 18 -31.79 29.17 -4.10
CA LEU A 18 -31.75 27.98 -4.95
C LEU A 18 -30.78 28.15 -6.12
N LEU A 19 -30.72 29.34 -6.73
CA LEU A 19 -29.73 29.69 -7.76
C LEU A 19 -28.30 29.62 -7.24
N TRP A 20 -28.04 30.10 -6.02
CA TRP A 20 -26.74 29.93 -5.37
C TRP A 20 -26.41 28.44 -5.22
N ILE A 21 -27.30 27.64 -4.63
CA ILE A 21 -27.07 26.20 -4.45
C ILE A 21 -26.80 25.50 -5.79
N ALA A 22 -27.62 25.78 -6.81
CA ALA A 22 -27.44 25.22 -8.15
C ALA A 22 -26.08 25.62 -8.76
N SER A 23 -25.67 26.88 -8.59
CA SER A 23 -24.36 27.37 -9.04
C SER A 23 -23.22 26.64 -8.32
N GLY A 24 -23.36 26.38 -7.02
CA GLY A 24 -22.39 25.60 -6.24
C GLY A 24 -22.27 24.15 -6.73
N VAL A 25 -23.40 23.49 -7.04
CA VAL A 25 -23.42 22.14 -7.60
C VAL A 25 -22.74 22.10 -8.98
N VAL A 26 -23.07 23.05 -9.85
CA VAL A 26 -22.45 23.17 -11.18
C VAL A 26 -20.95 23.44 -11.06
N PHE A 27 -20.54 24.31 -10.13
CA PHE A 27 -19.13 24.62 -9.90
C PHE A 27 -18.35 23.41 -9.36
N ALA A 28 -18.91 22.68 -8.40
CA ALA A 28 -18.32 21.44 -7.89
C ALA A 28 -18.23 20.37 -9.00
N GLY A 29 -19.30 20.19 -9.79
CA GLY A 29 -19.32 19.25 -10.92
C GLY A 29 -18.33 19.62 -12.03
N ALA A 30 -18.22 20.91 -12.37
CA ALA A 30 -17.24 21.40 -13.34
C ALA A 30 -15.81 21.17 -12.84
N THR A 31 -15.55 21.40 -11.56
CA THR A 31 -14.25 21.13 -10.94
C THR A 31 -13.93 19.64 -10.95
N PHE A 32 -14.92 18.79 -10.63
CA PHE A 32 -14.76 17.35 -10.70
C PHE A 32 -14.36 16.90 -12.11
N LEU A 33 -15.05 17.37 -13.15
CA LEU A 33 -14.78 17.00 -14.55
C LEU A 33 -13.45 17.58 -15.05
N ALA A 34 -13.12 18.83 -14.70
CA ALA A 34 -11.90 19.50 -15.14
C ALA A 34 -10.63 18.86 -14.56
N PHE A 35 -10.72 18.33 -13.34
CA PHE A 35 -9.59 17.70 -12.66
C PHE A 35 -9.65 16.17 -12.66
N TYR A 36 -10.62 15.57 -13.36
CA TYR A 36 -10.80 14.12 -13.46
C TYR A 36 -9.51 13.45 -13.94
N ASP A 37 -8.99 12.56 -13.11
CA ASP A 37 -7.81 11.77 -13.40
C ASP A 37 -8.11 10.32 -13.02
N PRO A 38 -8.15 9.39 -13.99
CA PRO A 38 -8.48 7.99 -13.73
C PRO A 38 -7.41 7.27 -12.91
N VAL A 39 -6.19 7.82 -12.84
CA VAL A 39 -5.09 7.27 -12.04
C VAL A 39 -5.04 7.93 -10.67
N ASN A 40 -5.17 9.26 -10.62
CA ASN A 40 -5.02 10.05 -9.39
C ASN A 40 -6.34 10.70 -8.92
N HIS A 41 -7.17 9.88 -8.27
CA HIS A 41 -8.45 10.31 -7.69
C HIS A 41 -8.30 11.39 -6.59
N TRP A 42 -7.14 11.49 -5.93
CA TRP A 42 -6.88 12.53 -4.92
C TRP A 42 -6.91 13.94 -5.49
N LYS A 43 -6.46 14.09 -6.74
CA LYS A 43 -6.45 15.39 -7.42
C LYS A 43 -7.86 15.95 -7.56
N VAL A 44 -8.80 15.11 -8.00
CA VAL A 44 -10.21 15.45 -8.18
C VAL A 44 -10.85 15.89 -6.89
N VAL A 45 -10.66 15.11 -5.83
CA VAL A 45 -11.36 15.38 -4.57
C VAL A 45 -10.76 16.56 -3.84
N ASN A 46 -9.43 16.74 -3.88
CA ASN A 46 -8.82 17.95 -3.34
C ASN A 46 -9.32 19.19 -4.09
N ALA A 47 -9.33 19.16 -5.43
CA ALA A 47 -9.82 20.28 -6.23
C ALA A 47 -11.30 20.58 -5.92
N THR A 48 -12.15 19.56 -5.90
CA THR A 48 -13.59 19.71 -5.63
C THR A 48 -13.86 20.16 -4.19
N GLY A 49 -13.12 19.63 -3.21
CA GLY A 49 -13.22 20.03 -1.80
C GLY A 49 -12.80 21.49 -1.57
N ILE A 50 -11.73 21.93 -2.23
CA ILE A 50 -11.29 23.34 -2.21
C ILE A 50 -12.35 24.22 -2.88
N ALA A 51 -12.87 23.83 -4.05
CA ALA A 51 -13.92 24.55 -4.75
C ALA A 51 -15.19 24.70 -3.89
N CYS A 52 -15.61 23.64 -3.20
CA CYS A 52 -16.70 23.69 -2.23
C CYS A 52 -16.41 24.66 -1.07
N GLY A 53 -15.21 24.60 -0.50
CA GLY A 53 -14.80 25.51 0.58
C GLY A 53 -14.81 26.99 0.14
N VAL A 54 -14.26 27.28 -1.03
CA VAL A 54 -14.25 28.63 -1.63
C VAL A 54 -15.67 29.11 -1.94
N PHE A 55 -16.56 28.22 -2.37
CA PHE A 55 -17.95 28.55 -2.68
C PHE A 55 -18.81 28.82 -1.43
N LEU A 56 -18.52 28.14 -0.31
CA LEU A 56 -19.25 28.34 0.94
C LEU A 56 -19.02 29.72 1.56
N VAL A 57 -17.85 30.32 1.38
CA VAL A 57 -17.52 31.66 1.90
C VAL A 57 -18.47 32.76 1.38
N PRO A 58 -18.63 32.99 0.06
CA PRO A 58 -19.56 33.98 -0.47
C PRO A 58 -21.02 33.62 -0.19
N LEU A 59 -21.37 32.32 -0.13
CA LEU A 59 -22.72 31.87 0.25
C LEU A 59 -23.07 32.30 1.69
N LEU A 60 -22.15 32.07 2.64
CA LEU A 60 -22.30 32.50 4.03
C LEU A 60 -22.36 34.02 4.15
N MET A 61 -21.50 34.74 3.41
CA MET A 61 -21.54 36.21 3.36
C MET A 61 -22.85 36.75 2.78
N TYR A 62 -23.43 36.09 1.77
CA TYR A 62 -24.72 36.45 1.20
C TYR A 62 -25.86 36.25 2.22
N MET A 63 -25.84 35.14 2.98
CA MET A 63 -26.85 34.87 4.02
C MET A 63 -26.83 35.86 5.19
N LEU A 64 -25.71 36.56 5.42
CA LEU A 64 -25.60 37.60 6.44
C LEU A 64 -26.28 38.92 6.02
N ARG A 65 -26.59 39.12 4.73
CA ARG A 65 -27.21 40.36 4.24
C ARG A 65 -28.74 40.35 4.44
N PRO A 66 -29.35 41.47 4.86
CA PRO A 66 -30.79 41.68 4.68
C PRO A 66 -31.12 41.79 3.17
N PRO A 67 -32.30 41.36 2.70
CA PRO A 67 -33.51 41.01 3.47
C PRO A 67 -33.71 39.50 3.70
N VAL A 68 -32.65 38.67 3.69
CA VAL A 68 -32.81 37.20 3.82
C VAL A 68 -33.51 36.83 5.13
N SER A 69 -34.71 36.27 5.02
CA SER A 69 -35.52 35.86 6.18
C SER A 69 -34.81 34.83 7.08
N PHE A 70 -35.12 34.85 8.38
CA PHE A 70 -34.50 33.95 9.37
C PHE A 70 -34.68 32.46 9.03
N ARG A 71 -35.85 32.07 8.49
CA ARG A 71 -36.11 30.70 8.03
C ARG A 71 -35.17 30.29 6.89
N ALA A 72 -34.92 31.19 5.94
CA ALA A 72 -34.01 30.94 4.82
C ALA A 72 -32.55 30.81 5.29
N ARG A 73 -32.14 31.56 6.32
CA ARG A 73 -30.82 31.41 6.95
C ARG A 73 -30.64 30.04 7.60
N ILE A 74 -31.65 29.53 8.31
CA ILE A 74 -31.61 28.19 8.92
C ILE A 74 -31.47 27.10 7.85
N ILE A 75 -32.29 27.15 6.80
CA ILE A 75 -32.23 26.18 5.70
C ILE A 75 -30.87 26.22 5.01
N GLY A 76 -30.36 27.42 4.75
CA GLY A 76 -29.05 27.63 4.15
C GLY A 76 -27.88 27.14 4.99
N ALA A 77 -27.91 27.40 6.30
CA ALA A 77 -26.93 26.90 7.25
C ALA A 77 -26.97 25.37 7.35
N PHE A 78 -28.16 24.77 7.38
CA PHE A 78 -28.34 23.32 7.37
C PHE A 78 -27.75 22.69 6.09
N MET A 79 -28.06 23.24 4.92
CA MET A 79 -27.51 22.74 3.64
C MET A 79 -25.99 22.89 3.57
N SER A 80 -25.45 24.02 4.05
CA SER A 80 -24.01 24.24 4.12
C SER A 80 -23.32 23.21 5.02
N PHE A 81 -23.94 22.90 6.16
CA PHE A 81 -23.46 21.86 7.07
C PHE A 81 -23.49 20.47 6.43
N VAL A 82 -24.56 20.13 5.70
CA VAL A 82 -24.67 18.86 4.96
C VAL A 82 -23.57 18.74 3.90
N ILE A 83 -23.30 19.82 3.14
CA ILE A 83 -22.26 19.84 2.10
C ILE A 83 -20.86 19.70 2.71
N LEU A 84 -20.58 20.41 3.81
CA LEU A 84 -19.32 20.27 4.56
C LEU A 84 -19.15 18.85 5.11
N GLY A 85 -20.20 18.29 5.69
CA GLY A 85 -20.20 16.93 6.22
C GLY A 85 -19.93 15.89 5.13
N ALA A 86 -20.60 16.00 3.98
CA ALA A 86 -20.36 15.13 2.84
C ALA A 86 -18.92 15.23 2.32
N THR A 87 -18.39 16.45 2.18
CA THR A 87 -17.02 16.69 1.70
C THR A 87 -15.97 16.10 2.66
N ALA A 88 -16.11 16.37 3.96
CA ALA A 88 -15.23 15.81 4.99
C ALA A 88 -15.33 14.28 5.05
N GLY A 89 -16.54 13.73 4.93
CA GLY A 89 -16.78 12.29 4.87
C GLY A 89 -16.09 11.63 3.67
N SER A 90 -16.18 12.22 2.48
CA SER A 90 -15.50 11.72 1.28
C SER A 90 -13.97 11.74 1.42
N TRP A 91 -13.39 12.79 2.03
CA TRP A 91 -11.95 12.83 2.34
C TRP A 91 -11.54 11.73 3.33
N ALA A 92 -12.28 11.56 4.42
CA ALA A 92 -12.00 10.53 5.40
C ALA A 92 -12.08 9.12 4.79
N MET A 93 -13.10 8.87 3.97
CA MET A 93 -13.31 7.59 3.29
C MET A 93 -12.15 7.26 2.33
N MET A 94 -11.70 8.19 1.49
CA MET A 94 -10.56 7.89 0.61
C MET A 94 -9.24 7.77 1.34
N LYS A 95 -9.03 8.53 2.42
CA LYS A 95 -7.84 8.36 3.26
C LYS A 95 -7.81 6.93 3.81
N SER A 96 -8.94 6.46 4.33
CA SER A 96 -9.11 5.08 4.80
C SER A 96 -8.86 4.07 3.67
N MET A 97 -9.44 4.29 2.50
CA MET A 97 -9.29 3.40 1.35
C MET A 97 -7.84 3.36 0.83
N THR A 98 -7.13 4.49 0.83
CA THR A 98 -5.70 4.57 0.47
C THR A 98 -4.84 3.80 1.48
N SER A 99 -5.10 3.96 2.79
CA SER A 99 -4.38 3.18 3.81
C SER A 99 -4.65 1.69 3.68
N TRP A 100 -5.90 1.30 3.44
CA TRP A 100 -6.29 -0.09 3.25
C TRP A 100 -5.65 -0.70 2.00
N GLN A 101 -5.65 0.02 0.87
CA GLN A 101 -4.96 -0.41 -0.34
C GLN A 101 -3.46 -0.60 -0.12
N ARG A 102 -2.82 0.35 0.58
CA ARG A 102 -1.40 0.25 0.94
C ARG A 102 -1.13 -0.98 1.80
N GLU A 103 -1.97 -1.24 2.80
CA GLU A 103 -1.85 -2.40 3.68
C GLU A 103 -2.05 -3.72 2.92
N MET A 104 -3.04 -3.78 2.04
CA MET A 104 -3.27 -4.92 1.16
C MET A 104 -2.09 -5.19 0.23
N LEU A 105 -1.52 -4.15 -0.40
CA LEU A 105 -0.34 -4.30 -1.27
C LEU A 105 0.88 -4.80 -0.50
N LEU A 106 1.08 -4.33 0.73
CA LEU A 106 2.15 -4.81 1.61
C LEU A 106 1.91 -6.26 2.05
N SER A 107 0.66 -6.63 2.33
CA SER A 107 0.29 -8.01 2.64
C SER A 107 0.57 -8.94 1.46
N ILE A 108 0.11 -8.58 0.26
CA ILE A 108 0.39 -9.31 -0.98
C ILE A 108 1.89 -9.44 -1.21
N ARG A 109 2.65 -8.33 -1.09
CA ARG A 109 4.11 -8.35 -1.23
C ARG A 109 4.77 -9.27 -0.20
N THR A 110 4.26 -9.30 1.03
CA THR A 110 4.78 -10.17 2.09
C THR A 110 4.51 -11.65 1.77
N THR A 111 3.32 -11.99 1.31
CA THR A 111 2.99 -13.36 0.88
C THR A 111 3.88 -13.81 -0.28
N ILE A 112 4.07 -12.93 -1.28
CA ILE A 112 4.96 -13.23 -2.42
C ILE A 112 6.41 -13.39 -1.93
N GLY A 113 6.92 -12.45 -1.13
CA GLY A 113 8.29 -12.49 -0.61
C GLY A 113 8.57 -13.77 0.17
N ARG A 114 7.65 -14.21 1.03
CA ARG A 114 7.75 -15.50 1.74
C ARG A 114 7.78 -16.69 0.78
N GLY A 115 6.92 -16.69 -0.24
CA GLY A 115 6.90 -17.74 -1.25
C GLY A 115 8.19 -17.82 -2.07
N VAL A 116 8.74 -16.67 -2.47
CA VAL A 116 10.01 -16.61 -3.20
C VAL A 116 11.17 -17.09 -2.33
N ILE A 117 11.27 -16.63 -1.07
CA ILE A 117 12.30 -17.12 -0.13
C ILE A 117 12.21 -18.64 0.02
N ALA A 118 10.99 -19.16 0.20
CA ALA A 118 10.75 -20.59 0.36
C ALA A 118 11.07 -21.43 -0.90
N SER A 119 11.30 -20.81 -2.05
CA SER A 119 11.73 -21.50 -3.29
C SER A 119 13.22 -21.31 -3.56
N GLU A 120 13.69 -20.06 -3.56
CA GLU A 120 15.03 -19.70 -4.06
C GLU A 120 16.18 -20.26 -3.22
N ALA A 121 16.08 -20.13 -1.88
CA ALA A 121 17.13 -20.61 -0.99
C ALA A 121 17.16 -22.15 -0.96
N PRO A 122 16.03 -22.88 -0.83
CA PRO A 122 16.03 -24.33 -0.92
C PRO A 122 16.49 -24.89 -2.26
N ASP A 123 16.09 -24.32 -3.39
CA ASP A 123 16.48 -24.83 -4.71
C ASP A 123 18.00 -24.76 -4.91
N SER A 124 18.63 -23.69 -4.44
CA SER A 124 20.07 -23.50 -4.51
C SER A 124 20.82 -24.47 -3.58
N LEU A 125 20.34 -24.64 -2.34
CA LEU A 125 20.95 -25.54 -1.36
C LEU A 125 20.72 -27.02 -1.70
N MET A 126 19.59 -27.34 -2.32
CA MET A 126 19.28 -28.70 -2.77
C MET A 126 20.18 -29.13 -3.92
N LYS A 127 20.57 -28.22 -4.83
CA LYS A 127 21.59 -28.51 -5.86
C LYS A 127 22.94 -28.88 -5.24
N VAL A 128 23.32 -28.21 -4.16
CA VAL A 128 24.55 -28.56 -3.41
C VAL A 128 24.43 -29.94 -2.79
N LEU A 129 23.28 -30.27 -2.19
CA LEU A 129 23.05 -31.59 -1.61
C LEU A 129 23.04 -32.70 -2.67
N GLN A 130 22.39 -32.45 -3.81
CA GLN A 130 22.39 -33.37 -4.95
C GLN A 130 23.82 -33.61 -5.45
N TYR A 131 24.60 -32.55 -5.60
CA TYR A 131 26.01 -32.65 -6.00
C TYR A 131 26.83 -33.47 -5.00
N HIS A 132 26.59 -33.29 -3.70
CA HIS A 132 27.30 -34.02 -2.64
C HIS A 132 27.02 -35.54 -2.68
N HIS A 133 25.80 -35.95 -3.02
CA HIS A 133 25.38 -37.35 -3.10
C HIS A 133 25.51 -37.97 -4.49
N ASP A 134 25.95 -37.20 -5.48
CA ASP A 134 26.09 -37.68 -6.86
C ASP A 134 27.28 -38.63 -6.99
N LEU A 135 26.98 -39.91 -7.19
CA LEU A 135 27.97 -40.98 -7.35
C LEU A 135 28.75 -40.91 -8.67
N SER A 136 28.37 -40.02 -9.60
CA SER A 136 29.10 -39.80 -10.85
C SER A 136 30.38 -38.98 -10.66
N HIS A 137 30.57 -38.36 -9.48
CA HIS A 137 31.77 -37.61 -9.11
C HIS A 137 32.48 -38.27 -7.91
N PRO A 138 33.80 -38.03 -7.73
CA PRO A 138 34.47 -38.49 -6.51
C PRO A 138 33.78 -37.91 -5.28
N PRO A 139 33.35 -38.75 -4.32
CA PRO A 139 32.59 -38.29 -3.17
C PRO A 139 33.43 -37.28 -2.38
N GLU A 140 32.87 -36.11 -2.17
CA GLU A 140 33.55 -35.09 -1.41
C GLU A 140 33.47 -35.40 0.08
N ARG A 141 34.55 -35.08 0.81
CA ARG A 141 34.67 -35.43 2.22
C ARG A 141 33.76 -34.58 3.12
N SER A 142 33.34 -33.39 2.69
CA SER A 142 32.55 -32.45 3.48
C SER A 142 31.50 -31.73 2.63
N ILE A 143 30.37 -31.34 3.24
CA ILE A 143 29.33 -30.57 2.56
C ILE A 143 29.83 -29.16 2.19
N ALA A 144 30.77 -28.62 2.99
CA ALA A 144 31.45 -27.36 2.70
C ALA A 144 32.24 -27.38 1.39
N ALA A 145 32.90 -28.49 1.07
CA ALA A 145 33.60 -28.64 -0.21
C ALA A 145 32.60 -28.55 -1.38
N SER A 146 31.43 -29.17 -1.21
CA SER A 146 30.41 -29.26 -2.25
C SER A 146 29.78 -27.91 -2.50
N PHE A 147 29.53 -27.19 -1.41
CA PHE A 147 29.05 -25.82 -1.45
C PHE A 147 30.04 -24.88 -2.12
N ARG A 148 31.34 -24.97 -1.80
CA ARG A 148 32.38 -24.16 -2.44
C ARG A 148 32.58 -24.50 -3.92
N ARG A 149 32.29 -25.74 -4.35
CA ARG A 149 32.27 -26.05 -5.79
C ARG A 149 31.10 -25.41 -6.51
N CYS A 150 29.91 -25.45 -5.92
CA CYS A 150 28.73 -24.80 -6.49
C CYS A 150 28.83 -23.27 -6.45
N PHE A 151 29.46 -22.72 -5.40
CA PHE A 151 29.64 -21.29 -5.16
C PHE A 151 31.10 -20.99 -4.77
N PRO A 152 32.02 -20.86 -5.75
CA PRO A 152 33.46 -20.69 -5.50
C PRO A 152 33.82 -19.47 -4.67
N ASP A 153 33.09 -18.37 -4.86
CA ASP A 153 33.34 -17.10 -4.19
C ASP A 153 32.61 -16.97 -2.85
N ALA A 154 31.97 -18.05 -2.37
CA ALA A 154 31.14 -17.99 -1.17
C ALA A 154 31.97 -17.85 0.10
N ILE A 155 31.77 -16.70 0.76
CA ILE A 155 32.28 -16.36 2.09
C ILE A 155 31.12 -15.88 2.97
N PRO A 156 31.25 -15.85 4.31
CA PRO A 156 30.26 -15.20 5.16
C PRO A 156 29.95 -13.77 4.69
N GLY A 157 28.66 -13.45 4.54
CA GLY A 157 28.13 -12.22 3.96
C GLY A 157 27.94 -12.26 2.45
N TYR A 158 28.38 -13.31 1.74
CA TYR A 158 28.18 -13.43 0.30
C TYR A 158 26.70 -13.65 -0.04
N ASN A 159 26.17 -12.82 -0.92
CA ASN A 159 24.83 -12.99 -1.48
C ASN A 159 24.90 -13.84 -2.75
N PHE A 160 24.40 -15.07 -2.71
CA PHE A 160 24.36 -15.94 -3.89
C PHE A 160 23.01 -15.89 -4.63
N HIS A 161 22.07 -15.06 -4.17
CA HIS A 161 20.86 -14.75 -4.93
C HIS A 161 21.17 -13.89 -6.14
N ARG A 162 20.65 -14.29 -7.31
CA ARG A 162 20.78 -13.49 -8.53
C ARG A 162 19.59 -12.55 -8.65
N SER A 163 19.84 -11.26 -8.47
CA SER A 163 18.81 -10.24 -8.60
C SER A 163 18.10 -10.32 -9.96
N TYR A 164 16.77 -10.40 -9.92
CA TYR A 164 15.91 -10.40 -11.11
C TYR A 164 15.63 -8.99 -11.65
N GLY A 165 16.07 -7.96 -10.95
CA GLY A 165 15.90 -6.56 -11.35
C GLY A 165 16.08 -5.58 -10.20
N PRO A 166 16.01 -4.26 -10.49
CA PRO A 166 16.29 -3.22 -9.50
C PRO A 166 15.30 -3.17 -8.32
N ALA A 167 14.12 -3.80 -8.45
CA ALA A 167 13.11 -3.91 -7.40
C ALA A 167 13.20 -5.22 -6.59
N ASP A 168 14.18 -6.06 -6.90
CA ASP A 168 14.43 -7.29 -6.17
C ASP A 168 15.16 -6.97 -4.86
N SER A 169 14.43 -7.12 -3.76
CA SER A 169 14.91 -6.87 -2.40
C SER A 169 15.35 -8.14 -1.68
N LEU A 170 15.24 -9.31 -2.35
CA LEU A 170 15.66 -10.58 -1.79
C LEU A 170 17.19 -10.66 -1.74
N GLN A 171 17.70 -11.12 -0.61
CA GLN A 171 19.09 -11.49 -0.45
C GLN A 171 19.16 -12.86 0.20
N VAL A 172 20.04 -13.72 -0.28
CA VAL A 172 20.31 -15.04 0.30
C VAL A 172 21.79 -15.05 0.67
N LEU A 173 22.04 -14.79 1.95
CA LEU A 173 23.36 -14.51 2.51
C LEU A 173 23.93 -15.74 3.17
N VAL A 174 25.18 -16.07 2.87
CA VAL A 174 25.92 -17.05 3.64
C VAL A 174 26.25 -16.48 5.01
N GLU A 175 25.93 -17.20 6.07
CA GLU A 175 26.27 -16.80 7.44
C GLU A 175 27.46 -17.59 7.97
N SER A 176 27.46 -18.91 7.80
CA SER A 176 28.59 -19.77 8.16
C SER A 176 28.76 -20.94 7.17
N ILE A 177 30.01 -21.34 6.96
CA ILE A 177 30.37 -22.53 6.17
C ILE A 177 31.29 -23.40 7.02
N GLU A 178 30.76 -24.49 7.55
CA GLU A 178 31.48 -25.50 8.32
C GLU A 178 31.45 -26.84 7.58
N ASP A 179 32.41 -27.73 7.87
CA ASP A 179 32.55 -29.00 7.13
C ASP A 179 31.31 -29.90 7.19
N THR A 180 30.51 -29.79 8.26
CA THR A 180 29.29 -30.60 8.47
C THR A 180 28.00 -29.81 8.32
N LEU A 181 28.08 -28.48 8.33
CA LEU A 181 26.93 -27.59 8.50
C LEU A 181 27.16 -26.29 7.73
N ILE A 182 26.16 -25.86 6.96
CA ILE A 182 26.19 -24.57 6.28
C ILE A 182 24.95 -23.81 6.66
N THR A 183 25.14 -22.59 7.14
CA THR A 183 24.03 -21.72 7.55
C THR A 183 23.91 -20.57 6.57
N VAL A 184 22.70 -20.37 6.07
CA VAL A 184 22.33 -19.33 5.13
C VAL A 184 21.11 -18.60 5.67
N VAL A 185 21.07 -17.29 5.47
CA VAL A 185 19.95 -16.45 5.87
C VAL A 185 19.37 -15.79 4.63
N ALA A 186 18.09 -16.03 4.37
CA ALA A 186 17.33 -15.35 3.34
C ALA A 186 16.54 -14.19 3.96
N VAL A 187 16.68 -13.01 3.36
CA VAL A 187 16.09 -11.75 3.85
C VAL A 187 15.37 -11.06 2.72
N ASP A 188 14.16 -10.55 2.99
CA ASP A 188 13.49 -9.58 2.12
C ASP A 188 13.18 -8.31 2.93
N ALA A 189 13.85 -7.21 2.57
CA ALA A 189 13.74 -5.93 3.25
C ALA A 189 12.41 -5.18 2.95
N VAL A 190 11.63 -5.61 1.97
CA VAL A 190 10.37 -4.93 1.59
C VAL A 190 9.16 -5.66 2.18
N ALA A 191 9.24 -6.98 2.30
CA ALA A 191 8.21 -7.79 2.93
C ALA A 191 8.22 -7.60 4.46
N ARG A 192 7.02 -7.52 5.07
CA ARG A 192 6.89 -7.28 6.51
C ARG A 192 6.98 -8.59 7.29
N GLY A 193 7.91 -8.63 8.25
CA GLY A 193 7.97 -9.69 9.24
C GLY A 193 6.88 -9.58 10.30
N VAL A 194 6.76 -10.62 11.13
CA VAL A 194 5.77 -10.69 12.21
C VAL A 194 6.06 -9.63 13.28
N ASP A 195 7.31 -9.49 13.69
CA ASP A 195 7.80 -8.46 14.60
C ASP A 195 8.32 -7.24 13.81
N PRO A 196 7.66 -6.07 13.93
CA PRO A 196 8.11 -4.84 13.27
C PRO A 196 9.39 -4.23 13.85
N LYS A 197 9.90 -4.73 14.99
CA LYS A 197 11.14 -4.26 15.63
C LYS A 197 12.33 -5.18 15.38
N PHE A 198 12.11 -6.36 14.82
CA PHE A 198 13.18 -7.29 14.48
C PHE A 198 14.15 -6.66 13.49
N THR A 199 15.45 -6.82 13.71
CA THR A 199 16.49 -6.32 12.79
C THR A 199 17.07 -7.50 12.04
N THR A 200 16.95 -7.48 10.71
CA THR A 200 17.46 -8.54 9.83
C THR A 200 18.99 -8.53 9.78
N ALA A 201 19.58 -9.60 9.25
CA ALA A 201 21.03 -9.72 9.03
C ALA A 201 21.59 -8.62 8.09
N THR A 202 20.73 -8.03 7.25
CA THR A 202 21.07 -6.88 6.40
C THR A 202 20.92 -5.52 7.10
N GLY A 203 20.55 -5.50 8.38
CA GLY A 203 20.30 -4.29 9.16
C GLY A 203 18.94 -3.63 8.93
N HIS A 204 18.01 -4.29 8.21
CA HIS A 204 16.67 -3.74 7.97
C HIS A 204 15.74 -4.06 9.14
N VAL A 205 14.91 -3.09 9.54
CA VAL A 205 13.99 -3.26 10.68
C VAL A 205 12.60 -3.65 10.19
N GLY A 206 12.04 -4.72 10.74
CA GLY A 206 10.70 -5.21 10.43
C GLY A 206 10.59 -6.01 9.13
N GLY A 207 11.73 -6.42 8.55
CA GLY A 207 11.77 -7.30 7.37
C GLY A 207 11.54 -8.77 7.72
N ILE A 208 11.22 -9.59 6.72
CA ILE A 208 11.18 -11.05 6.90
C ILE A 208 12.58 -11.64 6.86
N GLN A 209 12.79 -12.69 7.65
CA GLN A 209 14.03 -13.44 7.67
C GLN A 209 13.78 -14.93 7.91
N MET A 210 14.43 -15.76 7.09
CA MET A 210 14.42 -17.21 7.23
C MET A 210 15.85 -17.73 7.26
N ARG A 211 16.13 -18.59 8.23
CA ARG A 211 17.42 -19.26 8.36
C ARG A 211 17.29 -20.66 7.78
N TYR A 212 18.26 -21.03 6.95
CA TYR A 212 18.40 -22.33 6.32
C TYR A 212 19.67 -22.98 6.81
N THR A 213 19.57 -24.26 7.12
CA THR A 213 20.67 -25.06 7.64
C THR A 213 20.83 -26.29 6.76
N LEU A 214 21.92 -26.33 6.01
CA LEU A 214 22.25 -27.44 5.14
C LEU A 214 23.24 -28.39 5.82
N THR A 215 22.92 -29.68 5.83
CA THR A 215 23.79 -30.77 6.27
C THR A 215 23.91 -31.80 5.17
N ALA A 216 24.84 -32.75 5.31
CA ALA A 216 24.92 -33.89 4.40
C ALA A 216 23.65 -34.77 4.40
N ARG A 217 22.77 -34.65 5.41
CA ARG A 217 21.53 -35.45 5.50
C ARG A 217 20.33 -34.77 4.87
N GLY A 218 20.34 -33.45 4.75
CA GLY A 218 19.17 -32.69 4.37
C GLY A 218 19.28 -31.20 4.66
N LEU A 219 18.20 -30.51 4.33
CA LEU A 219 18.01 -29.08 4.50
C LEU A 219 16.90 -28.84 5.52
N ASP A 220 17.21 -28.11 6.58
CA ASP A 220 16.25 -27.61 7.56
C ASP A 220 16.09 -26.10 7.43
N TYR A 221 14.97 -25.56 7.92
CA TYR A 221 14.72 -24.12 7.92
C TYR A 221 13.91 -23.67 9.14
N VAL A 222 14.12 -22.41 9.53
CA VAL A 222 13.42 -21.75 10.64
C VAL A 222 13.00 -20.34 10.20
N TYR A 223 11.73 -20.00 10.44
CA TYR A 223 11.24 -18.63 10.31
C TYR A 223 11.69 -17.82 11.52
N GLU A 224 12.53 -16.81 11.29
CA GLU A 224 12.97 -15.91 12.36
C GLU A 224 12.07 -14.69 12.47
N ASN A 225 11.53 -14.21 11.33
CA ASN A 225 10.54 -13.12 11.30
C ASN A 225 9.69 -13.09 10.02
#